data_AF-A0A950E6L6-F1
#
_entry.id   AF-A0A950E6L6-F1
#
_cell.length_a   1.000
_cell.length_b   1.000
_cell.length_c   1.000
_cell.angle_alpha   90.00
_cell.angle_beta   90.00
_cell.angle_gamma   90.00
#
_symmetry.space_group_name_H-M   'P 1'
#
loop_
_entity.id
_entity.type
_entity.pdbx_description
1 polymer ?
#
loop_
_entity_poly.entity_id
_entity_poly.type
_entity_poly.pdbx_seq_one_letter_code
_entity_poly.pdbx_strand_id
1 'polypeptide(L)' 'GIVEAIEDPEARAFLIGVQWHPEELVENDEPSRSLFRGFVENAAARAERRAERAS' A
#
# COMPACT_ATOMS: atom_id res chain seq x y z
N GLY A 1 15.62 -12.60 -14.03
CA GLY A 1 15.56 -11.20 -13.56
C GLY A 1 15.55 -11.19 -12.05
N ILE A 2 15.73 -10.03 -11.44
CA ILE A 2 15.55 -9.84 -9.99
C ILE A 2 14.06 -9.57 -9.74
N VAL A 3 13.52 -10.09 -8.64
CA VAL A 3 12.14 -9.80 -8.23
C VAL A 3 12.13 -8.42 -7.58
N GLU A 4 11.38 -7.48 -8.16
CA GLU A 4 11.34 -6.08 -7.70
C GLU A 4 10.12 -5.79 -6.81
N ALA A 5 9.05 -6.58 -6.94
CA ALA A 5 7.83 -6.40 -6.14
C ALA A 5 7.11 -7.74 -5.90
N ILE A 6 6.39 -7.81 -4.79
CA ILE A 6 5.49 -8.90 -4.42
C ILE A 6 4.18 -8.32 -3.90
N GLU A 7 3.08 -9.01 -4.17
CA GLU A 7 1.75 -8.72 -3.62
C GLU A 7 1.02 -10.03 -3.35
N ASP A 8 0.01 -9.97 -2.50
CA ASP A 8 -0.93 -11.07 -2.28
C ASP A 8 -2.36 -10.56 -2.58
N PRO A 9 -2.90 -10.83 -3.78
CA PRO A 9 -4.24 -10.40 -4.15
C PRO A 9 -5.35 -11.07 -3.34
N GLU A 10 -5.07 -12.21 -2.69
CA GLU A 10 -6.03 -12.93 -1.85
C GLU A 10 -5.96 -12.48 -0.38
N ALA A 11 -4.99 -11.62 -0.02
CA ALA A 11 -4.86 -11.09 1.33
C ALA A 11 -6.10 -10.31 1.76
N ARG A 12 -6.49 -10.49 3.03
CA ARG A 12 -7.62 -9.74 3.65
C ARG A 12 -7.30 -8.25 3.89
N ALA A 13 -6.08 -7.84 3.62
CA ALA A 13 -5.57 -6.49 3.84
C ALA A 13 -4.73 -6.06 2.62
N PHE A 14 -4.51 -4.76 2.50
CA PHE A 14 -3.61 -4.19 1.51
C PHE A 14 -2.17 -4.65 1.81
N LEU A 15 -1.56 -5.40 0.88
CA LEU A 15 -0.24 -6.00 1.03
C LEU A 15 0.55 -5.89 -0.27
N ILE A 16 1.58 -5.05 -0.26
CA ILE A 16 2.56 -4.90 -1.33
C ILE A 16 3.95 -4.77 -0.67
N GLY A 17 4.95 -5.47 -1.21
CA GLY A 17 6.35 -5.32 -0.86
C GLY A 17 7.17 -4.97 -2.10
N VAL A 18 8.07 -4.02 -1.99
CA VAL A 18 8.94 -3.57 -3.08
C VAL A 18 10.40 -3.61 -2.66
N GLN A 19 11.31 -3.88 -3.60
CA GLN A 19 12.74 -3.94 -3.33
C GLN A 19 13.40 -2.56 -3.41
N TRP A 20 12.91 -1.67 -4.27
CA TRP A 20 13.44 -0.31 -4.36
C TRP A 20 13.01 0.54 -3.16
N HIS A 21 13.58 1.74 -3.06
CA HIS A 21 13.27 2.74 -2.03
C HIS A 21 12.23 3.75 -2.56
N PRO A 22 10.92 3.45 -2.53
CA PRO A 22 9.90 4.37 -3.03
C PRO A 22 9.86 5.70 -2.27
N GLU A 23 10.32 5.73 -1.01
CA GLU A 23 10.40 6.92 -0.18
C GLU A 23 11.36 7.98 -0.73
N GLU A 24 12.43 7.56 -1.42
CA GLU A 24 13.39 8.47 -2.05
C GLU A 24 12.88 9.01 -3.39
N LEU A 25 11.92 8.32 -4.00
CA LEU A 25 11.44 8.59 -5.35
C LEU A 25 10.07 9.26 -5.39
N VAL A 26 9.35 9.27 -4.26
CA VAL A 26 7.96 9.73 -4.13
C VAL A 26 7.71 11.14 -4.68
N GLU A 27 8.69 12.04 -4.72
CA GLU A 27 8.44 13.37 -5.27
C GLU A 27 8.34 13.36 -6.80
N ASN A 28 9.11 12.48 -7.46
CA ASN A 28 9.39 12.56 -8.89
C ASN A 28 8.98 11.29 -9.68
N ASP A 29 8.56 10.23 -9.00
CA ASP A 29 8.18 8.94 -9.59
C ASP A 29 6.72 8.59 -9.25
N GLU A 30 5.88 8.51 -10.28
CA GLU A 30 4.45 8.24 -10.11
C GLU A 30 4.14 6.84 -9.54
N PRO A 31 4.82 5.76 -9.95
CA PRO A 31 4.69 4.46 -9.29
C PRO A 31 4.92 4.53 -7.77
N SER A 32 6.00 5.20 -7.34
CA SER A 32 6.31 5.38 -5.92
C SER A 32 5.24 6.19 -5.18
N ARG A 33 4.72 7.27 -5.80
CA ARG A 33 3.57 8.02 -5.26
C ARG A 33 2.33 7.17 -5.09
N SER A 34 2.03 6.35 -6.08
CA SER A 34 0.84 5.50 -6.10
C SER A 34 0.86 4.43 -5.00
N LEU A 35 2.04 3.90 -4.64
CA LEU A 35 2.18 2.98 -3.50
C LEU A 35 1.75 3.62 -2.18
N PHE A 36 2.27 4.81 -1.86
CA PHE A 36 1.92 5.51 -0.62
C PHE A 36 0.46 5.95 -0.60
N ARG A 37 -0.05 6.47 -1.73
CA ARG A 37 -1.47 6.84 -1.86
C ARG A 37 -2.38 5.64 -1.61
N GLY A 38 -2.14 4.51 -2.28
CA GLY A 38 -2.92 3.30 -2.10
C GLY A 38 -2.84 2.75 -0.66
N PHE A 39 -1.66 2.83 -0.03
CA PHE A 39 -1.48 2.43 1.37
C PHE A 39 -2.33 3.28 2.32
N VAL A 40 -2.26 4.60 2.22
CA VAL A 40 -3.01 5.53 3.09
C VAL A 40 -4.53 5.37 2.90
N GLU A 41 -4.99 5.29 1.65
CA GLU A 41 -6.41 5.09 1.32
C GLU A 41 -6.95 3.79 1.94
N ASN A 42 -6.21 2.68 1.80
CA ASN A 42 -6.63 1.40 2.38
C ASN A 42 -6.56 1.37 3.91
N ALA A 43 -5.59 2.06 4.51
CA ALA A 43 -5.50 2.22 5.96
C ALA A 43 -6.70 2.99 6.53
N ALA A 44 -7.09 4.09 5.87
CA ALA A 44 -8.28 4.87 6.24
C ALA A 44 -9.55 4.03 6.16
N ALA A 45 -9.80 3.37 5.03
CA ALA A 45 -10.97 2.51 4.86
C ALA A 45 -10.99 1.35 5.87
N ARG A 46 -9.82 0.82 6.26
CA ARG A 46 -9.72 -0.20 7.31
C ARG A 46 -10.08 0.38 8.69
N ALA A 47 -9.69 1.61 8.99
CA ALA A 47 -10.04 2.27 10.24
C ALA A 47 -11.55 2.48 10.37
N GLU A 48 -12.21 2.93 9.29
CA GLU A 48 -13.68 3.08 9.22
C GLU A 48 -14.41 1.76 9.50
N ARG A 49 -14.04 0.69 8.77
CA ARG A 49 -14.61 -0.65 9.00
C ARG A 49 -14.40 -1.18 10.41
N ARG A 50 -13.33 -0.77 11.09
CA ARG A 50 -13.08 -1.13 12.49
C ARG A 50 -13.98 -0.35 13.44
N ALA A 51 -14.25 0.93 13.16
CA ALA A 51 -15.14 1.76 13.95
C ALA A 51 -16.59 1.25 13.87
N GLU A 52 -17.07 0.90 12.68
CA GLU A 52 -18.40 0.32 12.46
C GLU A 52 -18.63 -0.98 13.25
N ARG A 53 -17.62 -1.85 13.29
CA ARG A 53 -17.69 -3.14 14.04
C ARG A 53 -17.67 -2.98 15.55
N ALA A 54 -17.27 -1.81 16.06
CA ALA A 54 -17.20 -1.51 17.48
C ALA A 54 -18.46 -0.82 18.01
N SER A 55 -19.38 -0.43 17.12
CA SER A 55 -20.69 0.12 17.43
C SER A 55 -21.78 -0.95 17.44
#